data_AF-X0ILH5-F1
#
_entry.id   AF-X0ILH5-F1
#
_cell.length_a   1.000
_cell.length_b   1.000
_cell.length_c   1.000
_cell.angle_alpha   90.00
_cell.angle_beta   90.00
_cell.angle_gamma   90.00
#
_symmetry.space_group_name_H-M   'P 1'
#
loop_
_entity.id
_entity.type
_entity.pdbx_description
1 polymer ?
#
loop_
_entity_poly.entity_id
_entity_poly.type
_entity_poly.pdbx_seq_one_letter_code
_entity_poly.pdbx_strand_id
1 'polypeptide(L)'
;MSAVDVTSNFLGVIWKHAHEEICDRVKQIDEFAQYHVVITVTVPVVWPADARKKLYQAIQSANILGPNVRLARKFVTEAEATGIALMSATSVYPGNLQGSGFQVRDTVIFCDCGGGTTDLISYQVVSIQPFAVREISPGKCIFAGGSLVDEAFLDLVKGKAKRECPRPTFKALTNEDFHEFVESIWDENLKINHSLGMAGTRFRLPANFLGSQARRQPRAHPDSLNMTFTVDDINGVFDPIVDQIVNLVKSEMSLVSRETGNPTKVSKFQTG
;
A
#
# COMPACT_ATOMS: atom_id res chain seq x y z
N MET A 1 1.74 21.28 -12.89
CA MET A 1 2.35 20.91 -11.61
C MET A 1 3.14 19.63 -11.84
N SER A 2 4.43 19.59 -11.50
CA SER A 2 5.27 18.40 -11.68
C SER A 2 5.07 17.41 -10.53
N ALA A 3 5.52 16.16 -10.70
CA ALA A 3 5.51 15.17 -9.61
C ALA A 3 6.29 15.66 -8.37
N VAL A 4 7.40 16.38 -8.57
CA VAL A 4 8.20 16.97 -7.49
C VAL A 4 7.38 18.01 -6.73
N ASP A 5 6.63 18.87 -7.43
CA ASP A 5 5.81 19.91 -6.80
C ASP A 5 4.67 19.30 -5.97
N VAL A 6 3.99 18.28 -6.52
CA VAL A 6 2.91 17.58 -5.82
C VAL A 6 3.44 16.89 -4.56
N THR A 7 4.56 16.16 -4.69
CA THR A 7 5.20 15.50 -3.54
C THR A 7 5.67 16.52 -2.50
N SER A 8 6.26 17.63 -2.92
CA SER A 8 6.71 18.70 -2.02
C SER A 8 5.55 19.27 -1.20
N ASN A 9 4.43 19.58 -1.86
CA ASN A 9 3.23 20.09 -1.18
C ASN A 9 2.69 19.08 -0.17
N PHE A 10 2.59 17.81 -0.57
CA PHE A 10 2.11 16.74 0.30
C PHE A 10 3.02 16.54 1.53
N LEU A 11 4.34 16.48 1.33
CA LEU A 11 5.32 16.36 2.41
C LEU A 11 5.28 17.56 3.36
N GLY A 12 5.08 18.77 2.85
CA GLY A 12 4.93 19.97 3.67
C GLY A 12 3.69 19.92 4.56
N VAL A 13 2.57 19.38 4.06
CA VAL A 13 1.35 19.18 4.86
C VAL A 13 1.58 18.13 5.96
N ILE A 14 2.20 16.99 5.63
CA ILE A 14 2.56 15.95 6.62
C ILE A 14 3.45 16.55 7.71
N TRP A 15 4.49 17.28 7.32
CA TRP A 15 5.43 17.86 8.27
C TRP A 15 4.77 18.87 9.19
N LYS A 16 3.90 19.74 8.65
CA LYS A 16 3.15 20.70 9.46
C LYS A 16 2.35 19.98 10.54
N HIS A 17 1.58 18.95 10.16
CA HIS A 17 0.77 18.19 11.10
C HIS A 17 1.64 17.44 12.13
N ALA A 18 2.71 16.77 11.69
CA ALA A 18 3.62 16.06 12.58
C ALA A 18 4.31 17.00 13.58
N HIS A 19 4.71 18.20 13.13
CA HIS A 19 5.33 19.21 13.97
C HIS A 19 4.36 19.72 15.04
N GLU A 20 3.10 20.02 14.67
CA GLU A 20 2.04 20.41 15.61
C GLU A 20 1.82 19.33 16.68
N GLU A 21 1.66 18.07 16.26
CA GLU A 21 1.48 16.92 17.17
C GLU A 21 2.66 16.70 18.13
N ILE A 22 3.90 16.86 17.65
CA ILE A 22 5.09 16.72 18.49
C ILE A 22 5.14 17.85 19.53
N CYS A 23 4.91 19.10 19.11
CA CYS A 23 4.89 20.24 20.01
C CYS A 23 3.84 20.08 21.13
N ASP A 24 2.64 19.61 20.78
CA ASP A 24 1.56 19.37 21.74
C ASP A 24 1.93 18.29 22.76
N ARG A 25 2.55 17.19 22.30
CA ARG A 25 2.98 16.08 23.18
C ARG A 25 4.16 16.44 24.07
N VAL A 26 5.08 17.27 23.59
CA VAL A 26 6.21 17.80 24.36
C VAL A 26 5.75 18.95 25.28
N LYS A 27 4.50 19.41 25.16
CA LYS A 27 3.84 20.47 25.95
C LYS A 27 4.56 21.83 25.92
N GLN A 28 5.51 22.05 25.00
CA GLN A 28 6.30 23.28 24.92
C GLN A 28 6.78 23.54 23.47
N ILE A 29 6.13 24.48 22.79
CA ILE A 29 6.52 24.94 21.44
C ILE A 29 7.94 25.55 21.46
N ASP A 30 8.30 26.26 22.53
CA ASP A 30 9.62 26.88 22.69
C ASP A 30 10.76 25.86 22.86
N GLU A 31 10.44 24.66 23.33
CA GLU A 31 11.43 23.59 23.49
C GLU A 31 11.71 22.86 22.17
N PHE A 32 10.79 22.81 21.21
CA PHE A 32 11.04 22.09 19.95
C PHE A 32 12.27 22.63 19.21
N ALA A 33 12.47 23.96 19.24
CA ALA A 33 13.63 24.64 18.67
C ALA A 33 14.97 24.20 19.31
N GLN A 34 14.94 23.67 20.53
CA GLN A 34 16.12 23.21 21.26
C GLN A 34 16.55 21.79 20.87
N TYR A 35 15.68 21.02 20.21
CA TYR A 35 15.99 19.65 19.79
C TYR A 35 16.58 19.61 18.39
N HIS A 36 17.63 18.82 18.22
CA HIS A 36 18.14 18.45 16.91
C HIS A 36 17.35 17.27 16.34
N VAL A 37 16.46 17.56 15.40
CA VAL A 37 15.61 16.56 14.75
C VAL A 37 16.30 16.04 13.49
N VAL A 38 16.36 14.71 13.37
CA VAL A 38 16.86 14.03 12.18
C VAL A 38 15.72 13.25 11.55
N ILE A 39 15.34 13.65 10.33
CA ILE A 39 14.30 12.98 9.56
C ILE A 39 14.96 11.95 8.67
N THR A 40 14.43 10.73 8.65
CA THR A 40 14.72 9.76 7.60
C THR A 40 13.48 9.59 6.72
N VAL A 41 13.68 9.21 5.47
CA VAL A 41 12.61 8.97 4.52
C VAL A 41 12.78 7.57 3.96
N THR A 42 11.68 6.83 3.89
CA THR A 42 11.64 5.50 3.31
C THR A 42 11.52 5.57 1.79
N VAL A 43 12.12 4.62 1.10
CA VAL A 43 11.99 4.48 -0.36
C VAL A 43 11.84 3.01 -0.73
N PRO A 44 11.11 2.67 -1.81
CA PRO A 44 11.08 1.31 -2.32
C PRO A 44 12.48 0.85 -2.76
N VAL A 45 12.77 -0.44 -2.60
CA VAL A 45 14.12 -0.97 -2.88
C VAL A 45 14.52 -0.75 -4.35
N VAL A 46 13.56 -0.92 -5.27
CA VAL A 46 13.77 -0.83 -6.72
C VAL A 46 13.99 0.60 -7.24
N TRP A 47 13.78 1.63 -6.42
CA TRP A 47 13.81 3.00 -6.93
C TRP A 47 15.18 3.40 -7.47
N PRO A 48 15.27 3.85 -8.73
CA PRO A 48 16.52 4.27 -9.34
C PRO A 48 17.05 5.56 -8.70
N ALA A 49 18.33 5.84 -8.88
CA ALA A 49 18.99 7.03 -8.34
C ALA A 49 18.27 8.34 -8.71
N ASP A 50 17.74 8.43 -9.94
CA ASP A 50 17.00 9.62 -10.39
C ASP A 50 15.67 9.83 -9.66
N ALA A 51 14.96 8.75 -9.29
CA ALA A 51 13.74 8.86 -8.50
C ALA A 51 14.05 9.36 -7.09
N ARG A 52 15.11 8.82 -6.47
CA ARG A 52 15.61 9.26 -5.15
C ARG A 52 16.06 10.73 -5.17
N LYS A 53 16.70 11.16 -6.25
CA LYS A 53 17.10 12.56 -6.45
C LYS A 53 15.89 13.49 -6.56
N LYS A 54 14.84 13.09 -7.28
CA LYS A 54 13.58 13.86 -7.37
C LYS A 54 12.86 13.95 -6.02
N LEU A 55 12.85 12.87 -5.23
CA LEU A 55 12.32 12.90 -3.87
C LEU A 55 13.13 13.86 -2.98
N TYR A 56 14.45 13.84 -3.08
CA TYR A 56 15.31 14.77 -2.36
C TYR A 56 14.99 16.24 -2.74
N GLN A 57 14.79 16.53 -4.03
CA GLN A 57 14.35 17.86 -4.49
C GLN A 57 13.00 18.24 -3.88
N ALA A 58 12.04 17.32 -3.85
CA ALA A 58 10.73 17.57 -3.24
C ALA A 58 10.85 17.89 -1.73
N ILE A 59 11.68 17.15 -0.99
CA ILE A 59 11.94 17.40 0.45
C ILE A 59 12.56 18.79 0.66
N GLN A 60 13.51 19.20 -0.19
CA GLN A 60 14.11 20.53 -0.12
C GLN A 60 13.10 21.64 -0.36
N SER A 61 12.12 21.42 -1.23
CA SER A 61 11.05 22.37 -1.53
C SER A 61 9.89 22.34 -0.53
N ALA A 62 9.77 21.32 0.32
CA ALA A 62 8.63 21.08 1.20
C ALA A 62 8.62 21.93 2.49
N ASN A 63 9.56 22.85 2.68
CA ASN A 63 9.72 23.66 3.90
C ASN A 63 9.83 22.83 5.20
N ILE A 64 10.49 21.67 5.11
CA ILE A 64 10.70 20.74 6.23
C ILE A 64 12.01 21.02 6.96
N LEU A 65 13.05 21.34 6.18
CA LEU A 65 14.42 21.46 6.68
C LEU A 65 14.68 22.85 7.25
N GLY A 66 15.42 22.91 8.34
CA GLY A 66 15.73 24.16 9.05
C GLY A 66 16.98 24.04 9.93
N PRO A 67 17.30 25.07 10.73
CA PRO A 67 18.49 25.07 11.58
C PRO A 67 18.57 23.88 12.56
N ASN A 68 17.42 23.43 13.06
CA ASN A 68 17.28 22.35 14.03
C ASN A 68 16.76 21.04 13.41
N VAL A 69 16.33 21.04 12.15
CA VAL A 69 15.73 19.88 11.47
C VAL A 69 16.54 19.54 10.22
N ARG A 70 17.13 18.35 10.18
CA ARG A 70 17.95 17.89 9.05
C ARG A 70 17.53 16.53 8.53
N LEU A 71 17.78 16.28 7.26
CA LEU A 71 17.64 14.95 6.67
C LEU A 71 18.81 14.05 7.09
N ALA A 72 18.52 12.76 7.30
CA ALA A 72 19.52 11.73 7.42
C ALA A 72 20.37 11.62 6.14
N ARG A 73 21.61 11.14 6.27
CA ARG A 73 22.54 11.03 5.14
C ARG A 73 22.10 10.01 4.09
N LYS A 74 21.31 9.02 4.48
CA LYS A 74 20.81 7.95 3.63
C LYS A 74 19.33 7.78 3.87
N PHE A 75 18.59 7.54 2.79
CA PHE A 75 17.26 6.97 2.89
C PHE A 75 17.34 5.55 3.43
N VAL A 76 16.26 5.10 4.05
CA VAL A 76 16.06 3.73 4.49
C VAL A 76 15.11 3.08 3.49
N THR A 77 15.24 1.80 3.20
CA THR A 77 14.25 1.13 2.36
C THR A 77 12.96 0.87 3.16
N GLU A 78 11.80 0.83 2.51
CA GLU A 78 10.53 0.50 3.18
C GLU A 78 10.62 -0.85 3.91
N ALA A 79 11.20 -1.86 3.26
CA ALA A 79 11.41 -3.18 3.87
C ALA A 79 12.34 -3.13 5.11
N GLU A 80 13.46 -2.38 5.07
CA GLU A 80 14.33 -2.19 6.25
C GLU A 80 13.59 -1.47 7.39
N ALA A 81 12.82 -0.43 7.06
CA ALA A 81 12.04 0.32 8.05
C ALA A 81 10.98 -0.58 8.72
N THR A 82 10.30 -1.42 7.94
CA THR A 82 9.37 -2.45 8.44
C THR A 82 10.09 -3.46 9.34
N GLY A 83 11.29 -3.94 8.95
CA GLY A 83 12.10 -4.80 9.80
C GLY A 83 12.48 -4.16 11.14
N ILE A 84 12.89 -2.89 11.12
CA ILE A 84 13.20 -2.13 12.35
C ILE A 84 11.94 -1.97 13.21
N ALA A 85 10.81 -1.59 12.61
CA ALA A 85 9.56 -1.38 13.33
C ALA A 85 9.04 -2.67 13.98
N LEU A 86 9.19 -3.82 13.33
CA LEU A 86 8.68 -5.09 13.83
C LEU A 86 9.67 -5.83 14.75
N MET A 87 10.95 -5.44 14.81
CA MET A 87 11.95 -6.11 15.64
C MET A 87 12.58 -5.22 16.73
N SER A 88 12.31 -3.92 16.72
CA SER A 88 12.89 -3.00 17.71
C SER A 88 12.33 -3.25 19.10
N ALA A 89 13.23 -3.25 20.09
CA ALA A 89 12.89 -3.35 21.52
C ALA A 89 12.02 -2.21 22.04
N THR A 90 12.03 -1.07 21.35
CA THR A 90 11.23 0.11 21.71
C THR A 90 9.96 0.23 20.88
N SER A 91 9.69 -0.74 19.99
CA SER A 91 8.50 -0.70 19.16
C SER A 91 7.26 -0.98 19.99
N VAL A 92 6.34 -0.01 19.98
CA VAL A 92 4.98 -0.13 20.53
C VAL A 92 4.01 -0.72 19.51
N TYR A 93 4.51 -1.18 18.36
CA TYR A 93 3.67 -1.66 17.28
C TYR A 93 2.99 -2.99 17.67
N PRO A 94 1.68 -3.17 17.42
CA PRO A 94 0.92 -4.36 17.85
C PRO A 94 1.44 -5.71 17.29
N GLY A 95 2.28 -5.66 16.25
CA GLY A 95 2.95 -6.80 15.63
C GLY A 95 4.44 -6.94 15.99
N ASN A 96 4.94 -6.26 17.02
CA ASN A 96 6.33 -6.38 17.45
C ASN A 96 6.67 -7.85 17.74
N LEU A 97 7.71 -8.35 17.07
CA LEU A 97 8.17 -9.72 17.18
C LEU A 97 9.11 -9.90 18.38
N GLN A 98 9.44 -8.84 19.13
CA GLN A 98 10.14 -8.99 20.40
C GLN A 98 9.28 -9.79 21.39
N GLY A 99 9.78 -10.94 21.85
CA GLY A 99 9.03 -11.87 22.71
C GLY A 99 8.33 -13.00 21.97
N SER A 100 8.41 -13.06 20.64
CA SER A 100 7.89 -14.17 19.82
C SER A 100 8.69 -15.49 19.95
N GLY A 101 9.65 -15.55 20.88
CA GLY A 101 10.40 -16.77 21.20
C GLY A 101 11.49 -17.14 20.21
N PHE A 102 11.94 -16.19 19.38
CA PHE A 102 13.02 -16.42 18.40
C PHE A 102 14.23 -17.15 18.99
N GLN A 103 14.80 -18.03 18.18
CA GLN A 103 16.06 -18.72 18.42
C GLN A 103 17.11 -18.24 17.43
N VAL A 104 18.38 -18.37 17.81
CA VAL A 104 19.50 -18.12 16.88
C VAL A 104 19.34 -19.06 15.69
N ARG A 105 19.54 -18.51 14.47
CA ARG A 105 19.31 -19.13 13.15
C ARG A 105 17.87 -19.13 12.65
N ASP A 106 16.89 -18.68 13.44
CA ASP A 106 15.54 -18.42 12.92
C ASP A 106 15.60 -17.37 11.80
N THR A 107 14.70 -17.51 10.85
CA THR A 107 14.63 -16.63 9.67
C THR A 107 13.27 -15.96 9.61
N VAL A 108 13.26 -14.66 9.33
CA VAL A 108 12.05 -13.85 9.17
C VAL A 108 12.05 -13.22 7.80
N ILE A 109 10.91 -13.27 7.11
CA ILE A 109 10.67 -12.56 5.86
C ILE A 109 9.59 -11.53 6.12
N PHE A 110 9.91 -10.27 5.88
CA PHE A 110 8.95 -9.17 5.94
C PHE A 110 8.44 -8.88 4.54
N CYS A 111 7.12 -8.79 4.39
CA CYS A 111 6.43 -8.46 3.14
C CYS A 111 5.54 -7.25 3.37
N ASP A 112 5.98 -6.12 2.83
CA ASP A 112 5.28 -4.85 2.86
C ASP A 112 4.50 -4.69 1.55
N CYS A 113 3.19 -4.90 1.59
CA CYS A 113 2.30 -4.82 0.44
C CYS A 113 1.64 -3.44 0.41
N GLY A 114 2.31 -2.46 -0.19
CA GLY A 114 1.84 -1.09 -0.28
C GLY A 114 0.84 -0.83 -1.41
N GLY A 115 0.56 0.44 -1.66
CA GLY A 115 -0.33 0.87 -2.74
C GLY A 115 0.28 0.68 -4.13
N GLY A 116 1.54 1.08 -4.32
CA GLY A 116 2.21 0.99 -5.63
C GLY A 116 3.23 -0.13 -5.75
N THR A 117 3.81 -0.57 -4.63
CA THR A 117 4.89 -1.55 -4.59
C THR A 117 4.63 -2.60 -3.52
N THR A 118 5.22 -3.78 -3.73
CA THR A 118 5.40 -4.77 -2.69
C THR A 118 6.88 -4.98 -2.46
N ASP A 119 7.34 -4.75 -1.24
CA ASP A 119 8.74 -4.82 -0.84
C ASP A 119 8.96 -6.00 0.12
N LEU A 120 10.06 -6.73 -0.08
CA LEU A 120 10.45 -7.90 0.71
C LEU A 120 11.85 -7.72 1.26
N ILE A 121 12.07 -8.17 2.49
CA ILE A 121 13.42 -8.36 3.05
C ILE A 121 13.45 -9.59 3.96
N SER A 122 14.60 -10.27 3.98
CA SER A 122 14.80 -11.47 4.79
C SER A 122 15.98 -11.33 5.74
N TYR A 123 15.75 -11.75 6.98
CA TYR A 123 16.71 -11.65 8.07
C TYR A 123 16.89 -13.00 8.76
N GLN A 124 18.11 -13.30 9.18
CA GLN A 124 18.42 -14.39 10.10
C GLN A 124 18.81 -13.83 11.46
N VAL A 125 18.24 -14.38 12.52
CA VAL A 125 18.57 -14.05 13.90
C VAL A 125 19.97 -14.57 14.23
N VAL A 126 20.87 -13.67 14.62
CA VAL A 126 22.27 -13.99 14.98
C VAL A 126 22.53 -13.94 16.48
N SER A 127 21.72 -13.18 17.23
CA SER A 127 21.79 -13.10 18.69
C SER A 127 20.42 -12.73 19.25
N ILE A 128 20.08 -13.25 20.43
CA ILE A 128 18.84 -12.94 21.15
C ILE A 128 19.03 -11.81 22.16
N GLN A 129 20.20 -11.73 22.80
CA GLN A 129 20.50 -10.69 23.78
C GLN A 129 21.96 -10.24 23.68
N PRO A 130 22.24 -9.07 23.07
CA PRO A 130 21.27 -8.16 22.43
C PRO A 130 20.63 -8.81 21.19
N PHE A 131 19.38 -8.45 20.89
CA PHE A 131 18.70 -8.93 19.68
C PHE A 131 19.43 -8.36 18.46
N ALA A 132 19.88 -9.25 17.58
CA ALA A 132 20.57 -8.87 16.36
C ALA A 132 20.21 -9.81 15.22
N VAL A 133 20.12 -9.24 14.03
CA VAL A 133 19.84 -9.96 12.79
C VAL A 133 20.91 -9.64 11.75
N ARG A 134 21.10 -10.57 10.82
CA ARG A 134 21.84 -10.33 9.57
C ARG A 134 20.87 -10.48 8.40
N GLU A 135 21.01 -9.62 7.40
CA GLU A 135 20.30 -9.77 6.13
C GLU A 135 20.76 -11.06 5.43
N ILE A 136 19.80 -11.81 4.86
CA ILE A 136 20.09 -13.05 4.13
C ILE A 136 20.31 -12.74 2.64
N SER A 137 19.47 -11.87 2.08
CA SER A 137 19.62 -11.35 0.73
C SER A 137 19.14 -9.91 0.63
N PRO A 138 19.68 -9.13 -0.34
CA PRO A 138 19.19 -7.80 -0.65
C PRO A 138 17.67 -7.78 -0.77
N GLY A 139 17.05 -6.73 -0.24
CA GLY A 139 15.61 -6.52 -0.39
C GLY A 139 15.14 -6.64 -1.86
N LYS A 140 13.92 -7.14 -2.04
CA LYS A 140 13.27 -7.25 -3.35
C LYS A 140 12.06 -6.33 -3.39
N CYS A 141 11.71 -5.87 -4.58
CA CYS A 141 10.55 -5.01 -4.78
C CYS A 141 9.94 -5.27 -6.16
N ILE A 142 8.62 -5.30 -6.23
CA ILE A 142 7.84 -5.38 -7.47
C ILE A 142 6.79 -4.29 -7.50
N PHE A 143 6.37 -3.88 -8.69
CA PHE A 143 5.23 -2.97 -8.90
C PHE A 143 3.92 -3.77 -8.87
N ALA A 144 3.56 -4.26 -7.67
CA ALA A 144 2.30 -4.93 -7.41
C ALA A 144 1.77 -4.42 -6.07
N GLY A 145 0.58 -3.84 -6.07
CA GLY A 145 0.00 -3.20 -4.89
C GLY A 145 -1.45 -2.79 -5.14
N GLY A 146 -2.04 -2.12 -4.16
CA GLY A 146 -3.43 -1.69 -4.18
C GLY A 146 -3.85 -0.91 -5.44
N SER A 147 -3.00 -0.05 -5.99
CA SER A 147 -3.32 0.76 -7.17
C SER A 147 -3.55 -0.09 -8.43
N LEU A 148 -2.84 -1.21 -8.59
CA LEU A 148 -3.12 -2.13 -9.71
C LEU A 148 -4.44 -2.88 -9.52
N VAL A 149 -4.82 -3.14 -8.27
CA VAL A 149 -6.15 -3.70 -7.95
C VAL A 149 -7.24 -2.67 -8.31
N ASP A 150 -7.02 -1.39 -8.04
CA ASP A 150 -7.95 -0.30 -8.38
C ASP A 150 -8.13 -0.16 -9.89
N GLU A 151 -7.02 -0.20 -10.64
CA GLU A 151 -7.05 -0.20 -12.11
C GLU A 151 -7.79 -1.43 -12.67
N ALA A 152 -7.52 -2.61 -12.12
CA ALA A 152 -8.19 -3.84 -12.55
C ALA A 152 -9.70 -3.81 -12.26
N PHE A 153 -10.13 -3.21 -11.14
CA PHE A 153 -11.55 -3.04 -10.84
C PHE A 153 -12.20 -2.04 -11.80
N LEU A 154 -11.55 -0.91 -12.09
CA LEU A 154 -12.04 0.06 -13.09
C LEU A 154 -12.22 -0.60 -14.47
N ASP A 155 -11.28 -1.44 -14.89
CA ASP A 155 -11.36 -2.18 -16.15
C ASP A 155 -12.50 -3.21 -16.13
N LEU A 156 -12.73 -3.90 -15.01
CA LEU A 156 -13.88 -4.78 -14.83
C LEU A 156 -15.21 -4.02 -15.00
N VAL A 157 -15.36 -2.86 -14.35
CA VAL A 157 -16.54 -2.00 -14.45
C VAL A 157 -16.77 -1.55 -15.88
N LYS A 158 -15.74 -1.05 -16.56
CA LYS A 158 -15.79 -0.66 -17.98
C LYS A 158 -16.20 -1.84 -18.87
N GLY A 159 -15.65 -3.02 -18.60
CA GLY A 159 -15.96 -4.26 -19.29
C GLY A 159 -17.42 -4.69 -19.12
N LYS A 160 -17.96 -4.62 -17.90
CA LYS A 160 -19.38 -4.91 -17.62
C LYS A 160 -20.29 -3.88 -18.27
N ALA A 161 -20.00 -2.58 -18.12
CA ALA A 161 -20.79 -1.51 -18.76
C ALA A 161 -20.84 -1.67 -20.29
N LYS A 162 -19.74 -2.05 -20.93
CA LYS A 162 -19.70 -2.31 -22.38
C LYS A 162 -20.62 -3.45 -22.82
N ARG A 163 -20.80 -4.47 -21.96
CA ARG A 163 -21.66 -5.64 -22.23
C ARG A 163 -23.13 -5.40 -21.88
N GLU A 164 -23.38 -4.68 -20.80
CA GLU A 164 -24.69 -4.59 -20.15
C GLU A 164 -25.43 -3.28 -20.46
N CYS A 165 -24.73 -2.17 -20.70
CA CYS A 165 -25.36 -0.90 -21.06
C CYS A 165 -25.72 -0.85 -22.56
N PRO A 166 -26.81 -0.13 -22.93
CA PRO A 166 -27.10 0.15 -24.34
C PRO A 166 -25.91 0.84 -25.02
N ARG A 167 -25.56 0.41 -26.24
CA ARG A 167 -24.40 0.94 -26.99
C ARG A 167 -24.33 2.47 -27.06
N PRO A 168 -25.42 3.22 -27.34
CA PRO A 168 -25.38 4.68 -27.35
C PRO A 168 -25.06 5.28 -25.99
N THR A 169 -25.54 4.64 -24.91
CA THR A 169 -25.26 5.05 -23.53
C THR A 169 -23.81 4.82 -23.17
N PHE A 170 -23.27 3.63 -23.44
CA PHE A 170 -21.85 3.33 -23.18
C PHE A 170 -20.92 4.30 -23.91
N LYS A 171 -21.23 4.66 -25.17
CA LYS A 171 -20.44 5.63 -25.94
C LYS A 171 -20.50 7.06 -25.39
N ALA A 172 -21.50 7.39 -24.58
CA ALA A 172 -21.66 8.70 -23.97
C ALA A 172 -21.02 8.78 -22.57
N LEU A 173 -20.63 7.65 -21.98
CA LEU A 173 -19.93 7.63 -20.69
C LEU A 173 -18.50 8.15 -20.85
N THR A 174 -18.11 9.03 -19.94
CA THR A 174 -16.78 9.60 -19.81
C THR A 174 -15.94 8.81 -18.80
N ASN A 175 -14.63 9.09 -18.73
CA ASN A 175 -13.80 8.47 -17.69
C ASN A 175 -14.24 8.93 -16.29
N GLU A 176 -14.60 10.20 -16.14
CA GLU A 176 -15.12 10.76 -14.89
C GLU A 176 -16.37 10.00 -14.40
N ASP A 177 -17.30 9.67 -15.29
CA ASP A 177 -18.48 8.87 -14.94
C ASP A 177 -18.10 7.49 -14.35
N PHE A 178 -17.04 6.85 -14.87
CA PHE A 178 -16.55 5.58 -14.35
C PHE A 178 -15.83 5.75 -13.02
N HIS A 179 -15.00 6.79 -12.88
CA HIS A 179 -14.28 7.07 -11.64
C HIS A 179 -15.24 7.36 -10.50
N GLU A 180 -16.26 8.20 -10.71
CA GLU A 180 -17.28 8.50 -9.69
C GLU A 180 -18.04 7.23 -9.26
N PHE A 181 -18.39 6.36 -10.20
CA PHE A 181 -19.06 5.11 -9.87
C PHE A 181 -18.15 4.16 -9.09
N VAL A 182 -16.89 3.99 -9.52
CA VAL A 182 -15.91 3.14 -8.81
C VAL A 182 -15.66 3.67 -7.40
N GLU A 183 -15.38 4.95 -7.23
CA GLU A 183 -15.16 5.59 -5.93
C GLU A 183 -16.34 5.32 -4.97
N SER A 184 -17.58 5.37 -5.48
CA SER A 184 -18.77 5.15 -4.66
C SER A 184 -18.96 3.71 -4.12
N ILE A 185 -18.25 2.71 -4.67
CA ILE A 185 -18.45 1.29 -4.31
C ILE A 185 -17.16 0.55 -3.96
N TRP A 186 -15.99 1.08 -4.31
CA TRP A 186 -14.73 0.35 -4.25
C TRP A 186 -13.93 0.66 -2.98
N ASP A 187 -13.37 1.86 -2.89
CA ASP A 187 -12.29 2.16 -1.92
C ASP A 187 -12.73 2.03 -0.46
N GLU A 188 -13.95 2.46 -0.12
CA GLU A 188 -14.47 2.40 1.26
C GLU A 188 -15.36 1.17 1.53
N ASN A 189 -15.54 0.29 0.54
CA ASN A 189 -16.48 -0.81 0.65
C ASN A 189 -15.92 -2.13 0.12
N LEU A 190 -16.05 -2.40 -1.19
CA LEU A 190 -15.68 -3.71 -1.73
C LEU A 190 -14.21 -4.04 -1.49
N LYS A 191 -13.30 -3.08 -1.69
CA LYS A 191 -11.86 -3.32 -1.59
C LYS A 191 -11.44 -3.75 -0.19
N ILE A 192 -11.88 -3.00 0.83
CA ILE A 192 -11.45 -3.19 2.22
C ILE A 192 -12.18 -4.37 2.88
N ASN A 193 -13.46 -4.60 2.53
CA ASN A 193 -14.25 -5.66 3.16
C ASN A 193 -14.13 -7.02 2.46
N HIS A 194 -13.47 -7.10 1.30
CA HIS A 194 -13.41 -8.33 0.52
C HIS A 194 -12.68 -9.47 1.24
N SER A 195 -13.21 -10.68 1.06
CA SER A 195 -12.57 -11.94 1.42
C SER A 195 -12.99 -13.01 0.42
N LEU A 196 -12.15 -14.05 0.24
CA LEU A 196 -12.32 -15.07 -0.81
C LEU A 196 -13.69 -15.78 -0.81
N GLY A 197 -14.41 -15.77 0.32
CA GLY A 197 -15.73 -16.39 0.48
C GLY A 197 -16.90 -15.41 0.54
N MET A 198 -16.67 -14.11 0.37
CA MET A 198 -17.77 -13.14 0.34
C MET A 198 -18.70 -13.41 -0.84
N ALA A 199 -20.01 -13.37 -0.61
CA ALA A 199 -20.99 -13.47 -1.67
C ALA A 199 -20.89 -12.28 -2.64
N GLY A 200 -21.35 -12.49 -3.88
CA GLY A 200 -21.43 -11.42 -4.87
C GLY A 200 -22.38 -10.30 -4.43
N THR A 201 -22.04 -9.07 -4.80
CA THR A 201 -22.76 -7.87 -4.40
C THR A 201 -23.39 -7.19 -5.62
N ARG A 202 -24.55 -6.55 -5.41
CA ARG A 202 -25.22 -5.74 -6.43
C ARG A 202 -25.16 -4.28 -6.05
N PHE A 203 -24.82 -3.44 -7.02
CA PHE A 203 -24.81 -1.99 -6.85
C PHE A 203 -25.76 -1.33 -7.84
N ARG A 204 -26.48 -0.33 -7.36
CA ARG A 204 -27.37 0.46 -8.21
C ARG A 204 -26.54 1.28 -9.18
N LEU A 205 -26.88 1.22 -10.46
CA LEU A 205 -26.22 2.00 -11.49
C LEU A 205 -26.64 3.48 -11.39
N PRO A 206 -25.69 4.43 -11.49
CA PRO A 206 -26.03 5.84 -11.58
C PRO A 206 -26.73 6.16 -12.91
N ALA A 207 -27.47 7.27 -12.94
CA ALA A 207 -28.41 7.54 -14.04
C ALA A 207 -27.74 7.67 -15.42
N ASN A 208 -26.51 8.19 -15.47
CA ASN A 208 -25.62 8.21 -16.65
C ASN A 208 -25.42 6.83 -17.29
N PHE A 209 -25.29 5.75 -16.50
CA PHE A 209 -25.20 4.36 -16.98
C PHE A 209 -26.53 3.80 -17.50
N LEU A 210 -27.65 4.45 -17.14
CA LEU A 210 -29.00 4.06 -17.56
C LEU A 210 -29.38 4.78 -18.86
N GLY A 211 -29.71 4.00 -19.89
CA GLY A 211 -30.16 4.54 -21.17
C GLY A 211 -31.42 5.41 -21.06
N SER A 212 -31.65 6.28 -22.05
CA SER A 212 -32.76 7.26 -22.05
C SER A 212 -34.14 6.61 -21.89
N GLN A 213 -34.33 5.38 -22.38
CA GLN A 213 -35.56 4.59 -22.19
C GLN A 213 -35.71 4.07 -20.76
N ALA A 214 -34.64 3.53 -20.15
CA ALA A 214 -34.65 3.05 -18.76
C ALA A 214 -34.90 4.20 -17.76
N ARG A 215 -34.39 5.42 -18.05
CA ARG A 215 -34.69 6.63 -17.26
C ARG A 215 -36.15 7.04 -17.31
N ARG A 216 -36.83 6.81 -18.44
CA ARG A 216 -38.23 7.21 -18.67
C ARG A 216 -39.24 6.17 -18.21
N GLN A 217 -38.82 4.92 -17.99
CA GLN A 217 -39.67 3.83 -17.52
C GLN A 217 -39.04 3.13 -16.31
N PRO A 218 -39.36 3.56 -15.07
CA PRO A 218 -38.84 2.96 -13.85
C PRO A 218 -39.29 1.51 -13.60
N ARG A 219 -40.14 0.94 -14.47
CA ARG A 219 -40.62 -0.45 -14.41
C ARG A 219 -39.76 -1.44 -15.22
N ALA A 220 -38.60 -1.01 -15.71
CA ALA A 220 -37.63 -1.93 -16.29
C ALA A 220 -37.22 -2.99 -15.24
N HIS A 221 -36.94 -4.22 -15.68
CA HIS A 221 -36.60 -5.35 -14.79
C HIS A 221 -35.54 -4.92 -13.75
N PRO A 222 -35.63 -5.33 -12.46
CA PRO A 222 -34.69 -4.89 -11.43
C PRO A 222 -33.21 -5.03 -11.81
N ASP A 223 -32.88 -6.01 -12.64
CA ASP A 223 -31.53 -6.25 -13.16
C ASP A 223 -31.03 -5.19 -14.14
N SER A 224 -31.90 -4.36 -14.71
CA SER A 224 -31.52 -3.23 -15.60
C SER A 224 -31.12 -1.97 -14.85
N LEU A 225 -31.33 -1.92 -13.54
CA LEU A 225 -31.00 -0.79 -12.66
C LEU A 225 -29.77 -1.04 -11.80
N ASN A 226 -29.21 -2.25 -11.85
CA ASN A 226 -28.11 -2.67 -11.00
C ASN A 226 -27.01 -3.34 -11.82
N MET A 227 -25.76 -3.17 -11.40
CA MET A 227 -24.63 -3.98 -11.85
C MET A 227 -24.32 -5.01 -10.78
N THR A 228 -24.23 -6.27 -11.18
CA THR A 228 -23.90 -7.39 -10.29
C THR A 228 -22.43 -7.74 -10.43
N PHE A 229 -21.74 -7.81 -9.29
CA PHE A 229 -20.37 -8.31 -9.20
C PHE A 229 -20.40 -9.64 -8.46
N THR A 230 -20.06 -10.70 -9.16
CA THR A 230 -19.93 -12.03 -8.57
C THR A 230 -18.66 -12.13 -7.73
N VAL A 231 -18.57 -13.18 -6.91
CA VAL A 231 -17.34 -13.49 -6.17
C VAL A 231 -16.16 -13.66 -7.13
N ASP A 232 -16.39 -14.36 -8.25
CA ASP A 232 -15.37 -14.61 -9.26
C ASP A 232 -14.94 -13.31 -9.97
N ASP A 233 -15.88 -12.38 -10.20
CA ASP A 233 -15.54 -11.06 -10.75
C ASP A 233 -14.56 -10.32 -9.82
N ILE A 234 -14.85 -10.29 -8.50
CA ILE A 234 -14.01 -9.58 -7.54
C ILE A 234 -12.70 -10.32 -7.29
N ASN A 235 -12.72 -11.65 -7.13
CA ASN A 235 -11.49 -12.44 -7.00
C ASN A 235 -10.57 -12.23 -8.21
N GLY A 236 -11.12 -12.25 -9.43
CA GLY A 236 -10.36 -12.03 -10.66
C GLY A 236 -9.69 -10.64 -10.76
N VAL A 237 -10.13 -9.66 -9.97
CA VAL A 237 -9.46 -8.35 -9.84
C VAL A 237 -8.22 -8.45 -8.95
N PHE A 238 -8.26 -9.26 -7.89
CA PHE A 238 -7.14 -9.44 -6.96
C PHE A 238 -6.13 -10.49 -7.41
N ASP A 239 -6.60 -11.61 -7.97
CA ASP A 239 -5.81 -12.81 -8.25
C ASP A 239 -4.50 -12.52 -9.00
N PRO A 240 -4.49 -11.74 -10.11
CA PRO A 240 -3.25 -11.49 -10.84
C PRO A 240 -2.20 -10.69 -10.05
N ILE A 241 -2.64 -9.83 -9.12
CA ILE A 241 -1.75 -9.02 -8.27
C ILE A 241 -1.27 -9.87 -7.10
N VAL A 242 -2.18 -10.58 -6.44
CA VAL A 242 -1.86 -11.47 -5.31
C VAL A 242 -0.93 -12.60 -5.75
N ASP A 243 -1.13 -13.17 -6.93
CA ASP A 243 -0.26 -14.22 -7.48
C ASP A 243 1.17 -13.71 -7.69
N GLN A 244 1.36 -12.48 -8.17
CA GLN A 244 2.68 -11.88 -8.30
C GLN A 244 3.38 -11.76 -6.94
N ILE A 245 2.66 -11.30 -5.91
CA ILE A 245 3.17 -11.17 -4.54
C ILE A 245 3.50 -12.55 -3.96
N VAL A 246 2.59 -13.52 -4.10
CA VAL A 246 2.80 -14.90 -3.61
C VAL A 246 4.00 -15.54 -4.30
N ASN A 247 4.19 -15.35 -5.60
CA ASN A 247 5.35 -15.85 -6.33
C ASN A 247 6.65 -15.20 -5.85
N LEU A 248 6.62 -13.89 -5.57
CA LEU A 248 7.77 -13.19 -5.00
C LEU A 248 8.14 -13.77 -3.62
N VAL A 249 7.17 -13.95 -2.72
CA VAL A 249 7.38 -14.56 -1.39
C VAL A 249 7.91 -15.99 -1.51
N LYS A 250 7.32 -16.83 -2.37
CA LYS A 250 7.80 -18.21 -2.61
C LYS A 250 9.24 -18.24 -3.12
N SER A 251 9.62 -17.30 -3.99
CA SER A 251 10.99 -17.18 -4.48
C SER A 251 11.96 -16.84 -3.36
N GLU A 252 11.55 -15.98 -2.43
CA GLU A 252 12.34 -15.57 -1.27
C GLU A 252 12.49 -16.70 -0.27
N MET A 253 11.41 -17.41 0.05
CA MET A 253 11.46 -18.60 0.92
C MET A 253 12.41 -19.67 0.38
N SER A 254 12.41 -19.88 -0.94
CA SER A 254 13.30 -20.84 -1.61
C SER A 254 14.76 -20.41 -1.51
N LEU A 255 15.04 -19.11 -1.67
CA LEU A 255 16.37 -18.55 -1.50
C LEU A 255 16.83 -18.72 -0.04
N VAL A 256 16.02 -18.30 0.92
CA VAL A 256 16.34 -18.39 2.36
C VAL A 256 16.62 -19.84 2.77
N SER A 257 15.81 -20.80 2.30
CA SER A 257 16.02 -22.23 2.58
C SER A 257 17.37 -22.72 2.06
N ARG A 258 17.78 -22.28 0.86
CA ARG A 258 19.08 -22.63 0.26
C ARG A 258 20.25 -22.00 1.01
N GLU A 259 20.15 -20.72 1.37
CA GLU A 259 21.25 -19.99 2.03
C GLU A 259 21.43 -20.38 3.51
N THR A 260 20.38 -20.86 4.17
CA THR A 260 20.43 -21.18 5.61
C THR A 260 20.43 -22.67 5.93
N GLY A 261 20.08 -23.54 4.97
CA GLY A 261 19.94 -24.97 5.17
C GLY A 261 18.76 -25.37 6.08
N ASN A 262 17.93 -24.41 6.49
CA ASN A 262 16.77 -24.62 7.34
C ASN A 262 15.48 -24.61 6.52
N PRO A 263 14.54 -25.56 6.74
CA PRO A 263 13.23 -25.48 6.14
C PRO A 263 12.47 -24.27 6.69
N THR A 264 11.93 -23.42 5.81
CA THR A 264 11.15 -22.26 6.23
C THR A 264 9.85 -22.70 6.91
N LYS A 265 9.71 -22.42 8.21
CA LYS A 265 8.43 -22.52 8.92
C LYS A 265 7.66 -21.22 8.73
N VAL A 266 6.45 -21.31 8.17
CA VAL A 266 5.60 -20.13 7.94
C VAL A 266 4.76 -19.88 9.19
N SER A 267 5.07 -18.81 9.91
CA SER A 267 4.19 -18.21 10.91
C SER A 267 3.67 -16.90 10.33
N LYS A 268 2.36 -16.79 10.11
CA LYS A 268 1.76 -15.55 9.62
C LYS A 268 1.58 -14.59 10.79
N PHE A 269 2.17 -13.41 10.67
CA PHE A 269 1.85 -12.25 11.50
C PHE A 269 1.17 -11.26 10.56
N GLN A 270 -0.18 -11.21 10.61
CA GLN A 270 -0.94 -10.19 9.90
C GLN A 270 -1.04 -8.96 10.81
N THR A 271 -0.70 -7.81 10.24
CA THR A 271 -1.10 -6.51 10.77
C THR A 271 -2.49 -6.23 10.24
N GLY A 272 -3.43 -5.87 11.13
CA GLY A 272 -4.84 -5.68 10.81
C GLY A 272 -5.12 -4.57 9.81
#